data_AF-A0A415DAI7-F1
#
_entry.id   AF-A0A415DAI7-F1
#
_cell.length_a   1.000
_cell.length_b   1.000
_cell.length_c   1.000
_cell.angle_alpha   90.00
_cell.angle_beta   90.00
_cell.angle_gamma   90.00
#
_symmetry.space_group_name_H-M   'P 1'
#
loop_
_entity.id
_entity.type
_entity.pdbx_description
1 polymer ?
#
loop_
_entity_poly.entity_id
_entity_poly.type
_entity_poly.pdbx_seq_one_letter_code
_entity_poly.pdbx_strand_id
1 'polypeptide(L)'
;MKSEFHSVINEFQRLLNEYNFKCPKKLWYDDLICLSKHIIDIYYCYIIARVYKHNGSLEVTMWVGVIDRPDDGLENLSANIKIQIGYNQTCDETFFKECEGKIVNIIESGSLVNLINVSQIEMKTPSFHNGRYEVFTLYLMPFYKMVLEQANYNKKILNSKKKLPGYY
;
A
#
# COMPACT_ATOMS: atom_id res chain seq x y z
N MET A 1 3.23 -10.59 -23.05
CA MET A 1 4.03 -11.33 -22.06
C MET A 1 3.80 -10.68 -20.71
N LYS A 2 3.23 -11.38 -19.72
CA LYS A 2 3.30 -10.93 -18.32
C LYS A 2 4.75 -11.14 -17.88
N SER A 3 5.40 -10.08 -17.40
CA SER A 3 6.84 -10.00 -17.15
C SER A 3 7.29 -11.06 -16.13
N GLU A 4 8.47 -11.64 -16.34
CA GLU A 4 9.16 -12.51 -15.37
C GLU A 4 9.19 -11.86 -13.97
N PHE A 5 9.24 -10.54 -13.89
CA PHE A 5 9.25 -9.80 -12.63
C PHE A 5 8.02 -10.04 -11.75
N HIS A 6 6.81 -10.20 -12.30
CA HIS A 6 5.63 -10.45 -11.45
C HIS A 6 5.71 -11.78 -10.69
N SER A 7 6.63 -12.68 -11.05
CA SER A 7 6.91 -13.89 -10.28
C SER A 7 7.54 -13.62 -8.91
N VAL A 8 8.11 -12.43 -8.69
CA VAL A 8 8.62 -11.96 -7.38
C VAL A 8 7.57 -12.04 -6.27
N ILE A 9 6.29 -12.02 -6.63
CA ILE A 9 5.20 -12.28 -5.69
C ILE A 9 5.37 -13.60 -4.91
N ASN A 10 6.03 -14.58 -5.52
CA ASN A 10 6.28 -15.89 -4.92
C ASN A 10 7.32 -15.84 -3.80
N GLU A 11 8.09 -14.75 -3.68
CA GLU A 11 9.02 -14.53 -2.57
C GLU A 11 8.33 -13.90 -1.34
N PHE A 12 7.05 -13.49 -1.47
CA PHE A 12 6.26 -12.84 -0.43
C PHE A 12 5.13 -13.74 0.12
N GLN A 13 5.35 -15.06 0.16
CA GLN A 13 4.32 -16.03 0.54
C GLN A 13 3.85 -15.90 1.99
N ARG A 14 4.75 -15.57 2.93
CA ARG A 14 4.34 -15.39 4.33
C ARG A 14 3.43 -14.18 4.44
N LEU A 15 3.75 -13.08 3.76
CA LEU A 15 2.89 -11.89 3.77
C LEU A 15 1.48 -12.21 3.25
N LEU A 16 1.38 -13.02 2.20
CA LEU A 16 0.11 -13.42 1.61
C LEU A 16 -0.68 -14.40 2.49
N ASN A 17 -0.01 -15.45 2.97
CA ASN A 17 -0.66 -16.61 3.58
C ASN A 17 -0.84 -16.44 5.10
N GLU A 18 0.11 -15.80 5.79
CA GLU A 18 0.13 -15.66 7.25
C GLU A 18 -0.36 -14.27 7.68
N TYR A 19 0.05 -13.22 6.97
CA TYR A 19 -0.26 -11.83 7.36
C TYR A 19 -1.43 -11.21 6.59
N ASN A 20 -2.14 -11.97 5.76
CA ASN A 20 -3.36 -11.54 5.06
C ASN A 20 -3.17 -10.34 4.12
N PHE A 21 -1.98 -10.17 3.53
CA PHE A 21 -1.80 -9.20 2.46
C PHE A 21 -2.54 -9.67 1.19
N LYS A 22 -3.03 -8.69 0.43
CA LYS A 22 -3.72 -8.91 -0.85
C LYS A 22 -2.91 -8.33 -1.99
N CYS A 23 -3.10 -8.91 -3.18
CA CYS A 23 -2.47 -8.45 -4.42
C CYS A 23 -3.47 -7.63 -5.24
N PRO A 24 -3.52 -6.30 -5.12
CA PRO A 24 -4.32 -5.47 -6.00
C PRO A 24 -3.70 -5.42 -7.42
N LYS A 25 -3.76 -6.53 -8.17
CA LYS A 25 -3.09 -6.72 -9.48
C LYS A 25 -3.38 -5.63 -10.52
N LYS A 26 -4.49 -4.89 -10.37
CA LYS A 26 -4.83 -3.73 -11.22
C LYS A 26 -3.88 -2.54 -11.03
N LEU A 27 -3.11 -2.52 -9.95
CA LEU A 27 -2.18 -1.46 -9.56
C LEU A 27 -0.73 -1.85 -9.85
N TRP A 28 -0.50 -3.01 -10.47
CA TRP A 28 0.82 -3.48 -10.85
C TRP A 28 1.21 -2.90 -12.21
N TYR A 29 2.49 -2.55 -12.34
CA TYR A 29 3.13 -2.16 -13.59
C TYR A 29 4.17 -3.21 -13.98
N ASP A 30 4.77 -3.12 -15.16
CA ASP A 30 5.71 -4.14 -15.64
C ASP A 30 6.91 -4.37 -14.70
N ASP A 31 7.25 -3.34 -13.94
CA ASP A 31 8.41 -3.19 -13.08
C ASP A 31 8.06 -2.89 -11.62
N LEU A 32 6.77 -2.96 -11.26
CA LEU A 32 6.29 -2.73 -9.90
C LEU A 32 5.18 -3.70 -9.54
N ILE A 33 5.33 -4.35 -8.39
CA ILE A 33 4.24 -5.07 -7.72
C ILE A 33 3.90 -4.40 -6.40
N CYS A 34 2.64 -4.52 -6.03
CA CYS A 34 2.14 -4.00 -4.76
C CYS A 34 1.35 -5.08 -4.01
N LEU A 35 1.58 -5.16 -2.70
CA LEU A 35 0.75 -5.83 -1.72
C LEU A 35 0.07 -4.79 -0.83
N SER A 36 -1.17 -5.07 -0.42
CA SER A 36 -1.94 -4.20 0.47
C SER A 36 -2.61 -4.99 1.57
N LYS A 37 -2.55 -4.48 2.81
CA LYS A 37 -3.29 -5.00 3.96
C LYS A 37 -4.08 -3.87 4.59
N HIS A 38 -5.39 -4.05 4.73
CA HIS A 38 -6.19 -3.16 5.57
C HIS A 38 -5.83 -3.40 7.04
N ILE A 39 -5.59 -2.33 7.80
CA ILE A 39 -5.28 -2.42 9.22
C ILE A 39 -6.52 -2.06 10.04
N ILE A 40 -6.95 -0.80 9.98
CA ILE A 40 -8.10 -0.27 10.72
C ILE A 40 -8.65 0.97 10.02
N ASP A 41 -9.97 1.15 10.00
CA ASP A 41 -10.63 2.32 9.38
C ASP A 41 -10.13 2.61 7.94
N ILE A 42 -9.52 3.77 7.72
CA ILE A 42 -8.89 4.22 6.47
C ILE A 42 -7.41 3.83 6.37
N TYR A 43 -6.81 3.20 7.38
CA TYR A 43 -5.38 2.91 7.43
C TYR A 43 -5.03 1.55 6.83
N TYR A 44 -3.98 1.56 6.02
CA TYR A 44 -3.47 0.42 5.27
C TYR A 44 -1.96 0.31 5.44
N CYS A 45 -1.47 -0.92 5.31
CA CYS A 45 -0.07 -1.21 5.07
C CYS A 45 0.10 -1.61 3.61
N TYR A 46 1.04 -0.98 2.91
CA TYR A 46 1.40 -1.34 1.54
C TYR A 46 2.85 -1.79 1.47
N ILE A 47 3.10 -2.87 0.73
CA ILE A 47 4.47 -3.27 0.34
C ILE A 47 4.58 -3.04 -1.15
N ILE A 48 5.59 -2.28 -1.56
CA ILE A 48 5.88 -2.00 -2.96
C ILE A 48 7.25 -2.59 -3.26
N ALA A 49 7.30 -3.52 -4.21
CA ALA A 49 8.55 -4.06 -4.74
C ALA A 49 8.71 -3.59 -6.19
N ARG A 50 9.89 -3.05 -6.51
CA ARG A 50 10.20 -2.40 -7.79
C ARG A 50 11.52 -2.90 -8.35
N VAL A 51 11.60 -3.00 -9.67
CA VAL A 51 12.85 -3.09 -10.44
C VAL A 51 12.98 -1.82 -11.25
N TYR A 52 14.02 -1.03 -11.05
CA TYR A 52 14.21 0.20 -11.80
C TYR A 52 14.65 -0.10 -13.24
N LYS A 53 13.83 0.25 -14.23
CA LYS A 53 14.11 -0.04 -15.66
C LYS A 53 15.44 0.51 -16.18
N HIS A 54 15.96 1.58 -15.59
CA HIS A 54 17.14 2.28 -16.08
C HIS A 54 18.47 1.62 -15.68
N ASN A 55 18.51 0.92 -14.55
CA ASN A 55 19.73 0.32 -14.00
C ASN A 55 19.54 -1.11 -13.45
N GLY A 56 18.31 -1.63 -13.48
CA GLY A 56 17.97 -2.94 -12.93
C GLY A 56 17.97 -3.00 -11.40
N SER A 57 18.10 -1.87 -10.69
CA SER A 57 18.17 -1.89 -9.23
C SER A 57 16.85 -2.35 -8.61
N LEU A 58 16.96 -3.09 -7.53
CA LEU A 58 15.85 -3.66 -6.80
C LEU A 58 15.52 -2.78 -5.60
N GLU A 59 14.24 -2.56 -5.36
CA GLU A 59 13.78 -1.81 -4.19
C GLU A 59 12.55 -2.49 -3.58
N VAL A 60 12.53 -2.56 -2.24
CA VAL A 60 11.32 -2.87 -1.49
C VAL A 60 11.08 -1.76 -0.47
N THR A 61 9.88 -1.20 -0.51
CA THR A 61 9.42 -0.20 0.47
C THR A 61 8.16 -0.71 1.16
N MET A 62 8.05 -0.38 2.44
CA MET A 62 6.84 -0.58 3.23
C MET A 62 6.25 0.77 3.57
N TRP A 63 4.93 0.86 3.52
CA TRP A 63 4.19 2.08 3.74
C TRP A 63 3.10 1.83 4.76
N VAL A 64 2.94 2.74 5.71
CA VAL A 64 1.78 2.79 6.60
C VAL A 64 1.13 4.14 6.43
N GLY A 65 -0.11 4.15 5.96
CA GLY A 65 -0.78 5.37 5.58
C GLY A 65 -2.27 5.19 5.42
N VAL A 66 -2.91 6.20 4.89
CA VAL A 66 -4.35 6.18 4.65
C VAL A 66 -4.69 5.46 3.34
N ILE A 67 -5.99 5.34 3.05
CA ILE A 67 -6.47 4.72 1.83
C ILE A 67 -6.00 5.56 0.64
N ASP A 68 -5.11 5.00 -0.16
CA ASP A 68 -4.59 5.70 -1.34
C ASP A 68 -4.18 4.66 -2.38
N ARG A 69 -3.83 5.13 -3.56
CA ARG A 69 -3.23 4.31 -4.59
C ARG A 69 -1.77 4.00 -4.18
N PRO A 70 -1.39 2.72 -4.02
CA PRO A 70 -0.08 2.34 -3.56
C PRO A 70 0.93 2.34 -4.72
N ASP A 71 1.22 3.52 -5.21
CA ASP A 71 2.27 3.83 -6.18
C ASP A 71 3.07 5.05 -5.72
N ASP A 72 3.79 5.71 -6.63
CA ASP A 72 4.55 6.94 -6.33
C ASP A 72 3.66 8.08 -5.80
N GLY A 73 2.34 7.96 -5.97
CA GLY A 73 1.36 8.86 -5.39
C GLY A 73 1.46 8.98 -3.87
N LEU A 74 1.90 7.92 -3.17
CA LEU A 74 1.96 7.88 -1.71
C LEU A 74 2.84 8.99 -1.11
N GLU A 75 3.95 9.34 -1.77
CA GLU A 75 4.89 10.39 -1.33
C GLU A 75 4.23 11.77 -1.18
N ASN A 76 3.10 11.99 -1.87
CA ASN A 76 2.46 13.29 -1.92
C ASN A 76 1.57 13.59 -0.70
N LEU A 77 1.43 12.66 0.24
CA LEU A 77 0.65 12.89 1.46
C LEU A 77 1.51 12.54 2.66
N SER A 78 1.81 13.52 3.51
CA SER A 78 2.71 13.36 4.65
C SER A 78 2.28 12.27 5.64
N ALA A 79 0.98 11.97 5.68
CA ALA A 79 0.42 10.88 6.47
C ALA A 79 0.80 9.48 5.99
N ASN A 80 1.31 9.33 4.76
CA ASN A 80 1.81 8.06 4.26
C ASN A 80 3.27 7.88 4.67
N ILE A 81 3.50 7.11 5.73
CA ILE A 81 4.81 6.92 6.32
C ILE A 81 5.55 5.82 5.55
N LYS A 82 6.64 6.22 4.87
CA LYS A 82 7.53 5.33 4.13
C LYS A 82 8.60 4.72 5.04
N ILE A 83 8.88 3.44 4.81
CA ILE A 83 10.01 2.72 5.38
C ILE A 83 10.76 2.04 4.24
N GLN A 84 12.05 2.35 4.12
CA GLN A 84 12.94 1.63 3.21
C GLN A 84 13.24 0.24 3.80
N ILE A 85 12.80 -0.83 3.14
CA ILE A 85 13.07 -2.20 3.58
C ILE A 85 14.39 -2.72 2.99
N GLY A 86 14.59 -2.44 1.71
CA GLY A 86 15.79 -2.85 0.99
C GLY A 86 15.99 -2.06 -0.29
N TYR A 87 17.26 -1.92 -0.66
CA TYR A 87 17.70 -1.41 -1.94
C TYR A 87 18.94 -2.20 -2.36
N ASN A 88 18.98 -2.69 -3.59
CA ASN A 88 20.15 -3.37 -4.14
C ASN A 88 20.39 -2.91 -5.58
N GLN A 89 21.64 -2.59 -5.92
CA GLN A 89 21.99 -2.15 -7.28
C GLN A 89 22.14 -3.32 -8.24
N THR A 90 22.43 -4.52 -7.71
CA THR A 90 22.61 -5.74 -8.51
C THR A 90 21.41 -6.66 -8.36
N CYS A 91 21.14 -7.45 -9.41
CA CYS A 91 20.16 -8.53 -9.33
C CYS A 91 20.66 -9.56 -8.31
N ASP A 92 19.83 -9.84 -7.31
CA ASP A 92 20.12 -10.73 -6.21
C ASP A 92 18.89 -11.60 -5.95
N GLU A 93 19.08 -12.91 -6.05
CA GLU A 93 18.01 -13.91 -5.94
C GLU A 93 17.43 -13.98 -4.52
N THR A 94 18.18 -13.63 -3.47
CA THR A 94 17.69 -13.67 -2.08
C THR A 94 17.07 -12.35 -1.62
N PHE A 95 17.26 -11.27 -2.37
CA PHE A 95 16.87 -9.91 -1.98
C PHE A 95 15.41 -9.79 -1.51
N PHE A 96 14.46 -10.31 -2.29
CA PHE A 96 13.04 -10.18 -1.95
C PHE A 96 12.65 -11.02 -0.74
N LYS A 97 13.22 -12.21 -0.59
CA LYS A 97 13.02 -13.09 0.56
C LYS A 97 13.57 -12.48 1.85
N GLU A 98 14.74 -11.84 1.78
CA GLU A 98 15.30 -11.10 2.92
C GLU A 98 14.45 -9.88 3.28
N CYS A 99 13.93 -9.17 2.28
CA CYS A 99 12.99 -8.07 2.48
C CYS A 99 11.69 -8.56 3.15
N GLU A 100 11.17 -9.73 2.75
CA GLU A 100 10.03 -10.35 3.42
C GLU A 100 10.32 -10.56 4.92
N GLY A 101 11.46 -11.15 5.26
CA GLY A 101 11.87 -11.36 6.65
C GLY A 101 11.93 -10.07 7.47
N LYS A 102 12.49 -8.99 6.90
CA LYS A 102 12.51 -7.67 7.55
C LYS A 102 11.11 -7.11 7.79
N ILE A 103 10.22 -7.19 6.80
CA ILE A 103 8.83 -6.73 6.91
C ILE A 103 8.13 -7.51 8.02
N VAL A 104 8.27 -8.82 8.04
CA VAL A 104 7.68 -9.67 9.07
C VAL A 104 8.14 -9.26 10.46
N ASN A 105 9.45 -9.06 10.66
CA ASN A 105 9.98 -8.61 11.94
C ASN A 105 9.39 -7.26 12.40
N ILE A 106 9.16 -6.32 11.47
CA ILE A 106 8.48 -5.04 11.76
C ILE A 106 7.03 -5.27 12.21
N ILE A 107 6.32 -6.21 11.58
CA ILE A 107 4.94 -6.56 11.95
C ILE A 107 4.91 -7.21 13.35
N GLU A 108 5.77 -8.20 13.58
CA GLU A 108 5.80 -9.00 14.82
C GLU A 108 6.29 -8.21 16.03
N SER A 109 7.20 -7.26 15.82
CA SER A 109 7.65 -6.34 16.88
C SER A 109 6.56 -5.35 17.34
N GLY A 110 5.39 -5.31 16.70
CA GLY A 110 4.32 -4.36 17.02
C GLY A 110 4.57 -2.94 16.50
N SER A 111 5.63 -2.72 15.71
CA SER A 111 6.02 -1.40 15.19
C SER A 111 4.93 -0.75 14.32
N LEU A 112 4.03 -1.55 13.74
CA LEU A 112 2.87 -1.06 12.98
C LEU A 112 1.99 -0.09 13.78
N VAL A 113 1.80 -0.32 15.08
CA VAL A 113 0.95 0.55 15.92
C VAL A 113 1.55 1.96 16.01
N ASN A 114 2.86 2.05 16.18
CA ASN A 114 3.55 3.34 16.25
C ASN A 114 3.47 4.08 14.91
N LEU A 115 3.62 3.37 13.80
CA LEU A 115 3.51 3.97 12.46
C LEU A 115 2.11 4.50 12.17
N ILE A 116 1.07 3.79 12.60
CA ILE A 116 -0.32 4.26 12.50
C ILE A 116 -0.52 5.51 13.34
N ASN A 117 0.02 5.55 14.57
CA ASN A 117 -0.10 6.72 15.42
C ASN A 117 0.57 7.95 14.78
N VAL A 118 1.76 7.78 14.19
CA VAL A 118 2.43 8.85 13.45
C VAL A 118 1.60 9.31 12.25
N SER A 119 1.08 8.37 11.45
CA SER A 119 0.18 8.66 10.33
C SER A 119 -1.08 9.43 10.76
N GLN A 120 -1.67 9.07 11.90
CA GLN A 120 -2.84 9.75 12.47
C GLN A 120 -2.54 11.18 12.93
N ILE A 121 -1.32 11.43 13.44
CA ILE A 121 -0.88 12.77 13.82
C ILE A 121 -0.73 13.63 12.56
N GLU A 122 -0.06 13.11 11.54
CA GLU A 122 0.10 13.76 10.23
C GLU A 122 -1.24 14.07 9.55
N MET A 123 -2.26 13.21 9.72
CA MET A 123 -3.60 13.49 9.21
C MET A 123 -4.32 14.64 9.92
N LYS A 124 -3.92 15.00 11.15
CA LYS A 124 -4.50 16.11 11.91
C LYS A 124 -3.70 17.40 11.73
N THR A 125 -2.38 17.25 11.72
CA THR A 125 -1.42 18.35 11.66
C THR A 125 -0.31 17.93 10.69
N PRO A 126 -0.51 18.11 9.38
CA PRO A 126 0.43 17.61 8.39
C PRO A 126 1.71 18.43 8.42
N SER A 127 2.84 17.73 8.32
CA SER A 127 4.18 18.33 8.22
C SER A 127 4.33 19.22 6.99
N PHE A 128 3.57 18.95 5.92
CA PHE A 128 3.45 19.84 4.77
C PHE A 128 2.02 19.85 4.24
N HIS A 129 1.49 21.05 4.05
CA HIS A 129 0.17 21.25 3.45
C HIS A 129 0.34 21.38 1.94
N ASN A 130 -0.30 20.50 1.17
CA ASN A 130 -0.33 20.59 -0.28
C ASN A 130 -1.75 20.34 -0.80
N GLY A 131 -1.97 20.60 -2.09
CA GLY A 131 -3.28 20.40 -2.70
C GLY A 131 -3.81 18.96 -2.59
N ARG A 132 -2.93 17.95 -2.51
CA ARG A 132 -3.36 16.56 -2.31
C ARG A 132 -3.92 16.33 -0.90
N TYR A 133 -3.31 16.93 0.12
CA TYR A 133 -3.85 16.91 1.48
C TYR A 133 -5.26 17.52 1.53
N GLU A 134 -5.46 18.68 0.89
CA GLU A 134 -6.78 19.32 0.80
C GLU A 134 -7.80 18.44 0.06
N VAL A 135 -7.43 17.94 -1.12
CA VAL A 135 -8.31 17.06 -1.91
C VAL A 135 -8.68 15.80 -1.13
N PHE A 136 -7.70 15.20 -0.46
CA PHE A 136 -7.89 14.01 0.34
C PHE A 136 -8.86 14.25 1.50
N THR A 137 -8.60 15.29 2.29
CA THR A 137 -9.34 15.58 3.52
C THR A 137 -10.74 16.14 3.26
N LEU A 138 -10.91 16.98 2.24
CA LEU A 138 -12.19 17.63 1.93
C LEU A 138 -13.11 16.76 1.07
N TYR A 139 -12.57 15.88 0.21
CA TYR A 139 -13.38 15.14 -0.75
C TYR A 139 -13.24 13.62 -0.62
N LEU A 140 -12.02 13.08 -0.70
CA LEU A 140 -11.83 11.63 -0.79
C LEU A 140 -12.23 10.90 0.50
N MET A 141 -11.76 11.40 1.65
CA MET A 141 -12.04 10.79 2.95
C MET A 141 -13.53 10.87 3.32
N PRO A 142 -14.22 12.01 3.21
CA PRO A 142 -15.67 12.08 3.46
C PRO A 142 -16.47 11.16 2.53
N PHE A 143 -16.14 11.13 1.24
CA PHE A 143 -16.79 10.23 0.28
C PHE A 143 -16.60 8.76 0.67
N TYR A 144 -15.38 8.36 1.02
CA TYR A 144 -15.10 6.98 1.46
C TYR A 144 -15.89 6.59 2.71
N LYS A 145 -15.98 7.48 3.71
CA LYS A 145 -16.77 7.23 4.93
C LYS A 145 -18.25 7.09 4.62
N MET A 146 -18.82 8.00 3.82
CA MET A 146 -20.22 7.91 3.36
C MET A 146 -20.49 6.58 2.65
N VAL A 147 -19.58 6.15 1.77
CA VAL A 147 -19.71 4.89 1.03
C VAL A 147 -19.62 3.67 1.96
N LEU A 148 -18.76 3.70 2.97
CA LEU A 148 -18.69 2.63 3.98
C LEU A 148 -19.96 2.55 4.82
N GLU A 149 -20.48 3.69 5.26
CA GLU A 149 -21.73 3.77 6.04
C GLU A 149 -22.90 3.19 5.25
N GLN A 150 -23.06 3.59 3.99
CA GLN A 150 -24.09 3.05 3.09
C GLN A 150 -23.93 1.54 2.83
N ALA A 151 -22.70 1.04 2.90
CA ALA A 151 -22.41 -0.38 2.79
C ALA A 151 -22.60 -1.15 4.11
N ASN A 152 -23.10 -0.54 5.19
CA ASN A 152 -23.14 -1.11 6.55
C ASN A 152 -21.75 -1.64 6.98
N TYR A 153 -20.69 -0.92 6.61
CA TYR A 153 -19.30 -1.32 6.83
C TYR A 153 -18.90 -2.65 6.17
N ASN A 154 -19.76 -3.21 5.30
CA ASN A 154 -19.50 -4.42 4.56
C ASN A 154 -18.64 -4.09 3.33
N LYS A 155 -17.32 -4.08 3.52
CA LYS A 155 -16.32 -3.82 2.47
C LYS A 155 -16.42 -4.76 1.25
N LYS A 156 -17.14 -5.89 1.33
CA LYS A 156 -17.39 -6.77 0.16
C LYS A 156 -18.32 -6.12 -0.87
N ILE A 157 -19.23 -5.23 -0.44
CA ILE A 157 -20.16 -4.53 -1.33
C ILE A 157 -19.39 -3.56 -2.25
N LEU A 158 -18.34 -2.93 -1.73
CA LEU A 158 -17.46 -2.02 -2.49
C LEU A 158 -16.65 -2.72 -3.60
N ASN A 159 -16.43 -4.02 -3.46
CA ASN A 159 -15.76 -4.85 -4.46
C ASN A 159 -16.74 -5.51 -5.45
N SER A 160 -18.05 -5.39 -5.21
CA SER A 160 -19.05 -5.98 -6.09
C SER A 160 -19.19 -5.13 -7.35
N LYS A 161 -18.79 -5.69 -8.50
CA LYS A 161 -19.09 -5.12 -9.84
C LYS A 161 -20.58 -5.22 -10.17
N LYS A 162 -21.50 -5.00 -9.23
CA LYS A 162 -22.88 -4.77 -9.63
C LYS A 162 -22.85 -3.42 -10.35
N LYS A 163 -23.10 -3.44 -11.66
CA LYS A 163 -23.41 -2.24 -12.44
C LYS A 163 -24.38 -1.44 -11.59
N LEU A 164 -23.99 -0.25 -11.16
CA LEU A 164 -24.95 0.73 -10.70
C LEU A 164 -25.98 0.84 -11.86
N PRO A 165 -27.28 0.62 -11.60
CA PRO A 165 -28.27 0.81 -12.64
C PRO A 165 -28.12 2.24 -13.16
N GLY A 166 -28.09 2.36 -14.49
CA GLY A 166 -27.68 3.58 -15.18
C GLY A 166 -28.51 4.78 -14.73
N TYR A 167 -27.82 5.84 -14.34
CA TYR A 167 -28.36 7.18 -14.37
C TYR A 167 -27.93 7.77 -15.72
N TYR A 168 -28.89 7.81 -16.64
CA TYR A 168 -28.90 8.70 -17.80
C TYR A 168 -29.27 10.10 -17.33
#